data_AF-A0A2V9GFX3-F1
#
_entry.id   AF-A0A2V9GFX3-F1
#
_cell.length_a   1.000
_cell.length_b   1.000
_cell.length_c   1.000
_cell.angle_alpha   90.00
_cell.angle_beta   90.00
_cell.angle_gamma   90.00
#
_symmetry.space_group_name_H-M   'P 1'
#
loop_
_entity.id
_entity.type
_entity.pdbx_description
1 polymer ?
#
loop_
_entity_poly.entity_id
_entity_poly.type
_entity_poly.pdbx_seq_one_letter_code
_entity_poly.pdbx_strand_id
1 'polypeptide(L)'
;MTALPCPFTPRMLEGRVQKILRMVASGGTFTIRNLALEFHLSPSYLQRLFKHQTGVCMGEWLNEQRLQRAAHLLANSYMSVKEIAYNVGYEHASSFVRAFERRFTQAPARYRKQSDYT
;
A
#
# COMPACT_ATOMS: atom_id res chain seq x y z
N MET A 1 4.86 17.71 -2.12
CA MET A 1 3.72 17.16 -2.91
C MET A 1 4.30 16.42 -4.10
N THR A 2 4.61 15.14 -3.97
CA THR A 2 4.97 14.30 -5.12
C THR A 2 3.90 13.25 -5.24
N ALA A 3 2.91 13.52 -6.09
CA ALA A 3 2.26 12.45 -6.82
C ALA A 3 3.38 11.71 -7.55
N LEU A 4 3.55 10.42 -7.29
CA LEU A 4 4.49 9.61 -8.05
C LEU A 4 4.01 9.65 -9.50
N PRO A 5 4.82 10.17 -10.45
CA PRO A 5 4.53 9.91 -11.86
C PRO A 5 4.55 8.38 -12.00
N CYS A 6 3.54 7.83 -12.67
CA CYS A 6 3.55 6.44 -13.10
C CYS A 6 4.03 6.39 -14.57
N PRO A 7 5.35 6.38 -14.85
CA PRO A 7 5.87 6.19 -16.20
C PRO A 7 6.04 4.69 -16.52
N PHE A 8 5.16 3.82 -16.01
CA PHE A 8 5.37 2.37 -16.12
C PHE A 8 4.69 1.82 -17.36
N THR A 9 5.46 1.62 -18.42
CA THR A 9 5.08 0.73 -19.52
C THR A 9 5.28 -0.72 -19.07
N PRO A 10 4.23 -1.55 -18.89
CA PRO A 10 4.33 -2.89 -18.29
C PRO A 10 5.14 -3.91 -19.09
N ARG A 11 5.54 -3.58 -20.32
CA ARG A 11 6.09 -4.52 -21.32
C ARG A 11 7.57 -4.89 -21.10
N MET A 12 8.28 -4.22 -20.18
CA MET A 12 9.72 -4.42 -19.94
C MET A 12 10.10 -4.86 -18.51
N LEU A 13 9.12 -5.11 -17.63
CA LEU A 13 9.41 -5.58 -16.26
C LEU A 13 9.64 -7.09 -16.26
N GLU A 14 10.47 -7.62 -15.36
CA GLU A 14 10.53 -9.08 -15.16
C GLU A 14 9.13 -9.59 -14.80
N GLY A 15 8.80 -10.78 -15.30
CA GLY A 15 7.52 -11.44 -15.01
C GLY A 15 7.24 -11.56 -13.50
N ARG A 16 8.28 -11.64 -12.67
CA ARG A 16 8.18 -11.64 -11.20
C ARG A 16 7.64 -10.31 -10.67
N VAL A 17 8.22 -9.17 -11.04
CA VAL A 17 7.76 -7.85 -10.59
C VAL A 17 6.36 -7.55 -11.12
N GLN A 18 6.07 -7.90 -12.38
CA GLN A 18 4.73 -7.71 -12.95
C GLN A 18 3.67 -8.56 -12.21
N LYS A 19 4.02 -9.78 -11.79
CA LYS A 19 3.12 -10.61 -10.98
C LYS A 19 2.89 -10.00 -9.59
N ILE A 20 3.93 -9.49 -8.94
CA ILE A 20 3.79 -8.79 -7.65
C ILE A 20 2.83 -7.60 -7.75
N LEU A 21 2.98 -6.77 -8.78
CA LEU A 21 2.10 -5.62 -8.99
C LEU A 21 0.64 -6.06 -9.13
N ARG A 22 0.37 -7.13 -9.89
CA ARG A 22 -0.99 -7.70 -10.04
C ARG A 22 -1.56 -8.24 -8.74
N MET A 23 -0.74 -8.90 -7.93
CA MET A 23 -1.17 -9.47 -6.65
C MET A 23 -1.53 -8.41 -5.62
N VAL A 24 -0.75 -7.34 -5.52
CA VAL A 24 -1.08 -6.24 -4.62
C VAL A 24 -2.32 -5.49 -5.11
N ALA A 25 -2.49 -5.35 -6.43
CA ALA A 25 -3.68 -4.74 -7.02
C ALA A 25 -4.98 -5.53 -6.77
N SER A 26 -4.91 -6.85 -6.51
CA SER A 26 -6.10 -7.65 -6.19
C SER A 26 -6.63 -7.44 -4.75
N GLY A 27 -6.04 -6.51 -3.99
CA GLY A 27 -6.59 -6.02 -2.73
C GLY A 27 -6.09 -6.72 -1.46
N GLY A 28 -5.09 -7.59 -1.56
CA GLY A 28 -4.46 -8.22 -0.41
C GLY A 28 -3.47 -7.30 0.32
N THR A 29 -3.28 -7.53 1.62
CA THR A 29 -2.18 -6.93 2.39
C THR A 29 -0.94 -7.80 2.30
N PHE A 30 0.15 -7.24 1.82
CA PHE A 30 1.40 -7.97 1.63
C PHE A 30 2.54 -7.34 2.43
N THR A 31 3.44 -8.19 2.90
CA THR A 31 4.74 -7.77 3.44
C THR A 31 5.84 -8.18 2.45
N ILE A 32 6.98 -7.51 2.52
CA ILE A 32 8.15 -7.87 1.72
C ILE A 32 8.54 -9.33 1.98
N ARG A 33 8.44 -9.79 3.24
CA ARG A 33 8.73 -11.18 3.61
C ARG A 33 7.79 -12.16 2.90
N ASN A 34 6.48 -11.89 2.90
CA ASN A 34 5.51 -12.77 2.26
C ASN A 34 5.73 -12.86 0.75
N LEU A 35 5.98 -11.72 0.09
CA LEU A 35 6.29 -11.67 -1.34
C LEU A 35 7.64 -12.32 -1.64
N ALA A 36 8.65 -12.18 -0.79
CA ALA A 36 9.93 -12.84 -0.99
C ALA A 36 9.78 -14.37 -0.91
N LEU A 37 9.04 -14.87 0.07
CA LEU A 37 8.75 -16.29 0.21
C LEU A 37 8.00 -16.86 -0.99
N GLU A 38 6.95 -16.19 -1.45
CA GLU A 38 6.15 -16.64 -2.59
C GLU A 38 6.96 -16.74 -3.89
N PHE A 39 7.93 -15.86 -4.08
CA PHE A 39 8.77 -15.84 -5.27
C PHE A 39 10.11 -16.58 -5.09
N HIS A 40 10.30 -17.28 -3.96
CA HIS A 40 11.53 -17.97 -3.59
C HIS A 40 12.78 -17.06 -3.64
N LEU A 41 12.64 -15.82 -3.17
CA LEU A 41 13.69 -14.81 -3.12
C LEU A 41 14.05 -14.47 -1.68
N SER A 42 15.25 -13.92 -1.50
CA SER A 42 15.54 -13.19 -0.27
C SER A 42 14.81 -11.83 -0.29
N PRO A 43 14.34 -11.32 0.87
CA PRO A 43 13.72 -9.99 0.97
C PRO A 43 14.59 -8.88 0.36
N SER A 44 15.90 -8.93 0.63
CA SER A 44 16.86 -7.94 0.13
C SER A 44 17.01 -7.98 -1.39
N TYR A 45 17.05 -9.17 -1.99
CA TYR A 45 17.09 -9.30 -3.45
C TYR A 45 15.80 -8.80 -4.08
N LEU A 46 14.65 -9.16 -3.51
CA LEU A 46 13.35 -8.69 -4.00
C LEU A 46 13.25 -7.16 -3.96
N GLN A 47 13.63 -6.52 -2.86
CA GLN A 47 13.63 -5.05 -2.76
C GLN A 47 14.54 -4.40 -3.79
N ARG A 48 15.76 -4.92 -3.97
CA ARG A 48 16.70 -4.43 -4.98
C ARG A 48 16.14 -4.59 -6.40
N LEU A 49 15.60 -5.76 -6.70
CA LEU A 49 15.01 -6.06 -8.00
C LEU A 49 13.84 -5.12 -8.30
N PHE A 50 12.92 -4.99 -7.34
CA PHE A 50 11.77 -4.09 -7.45
C PHE A 50 12.22 -2.65 -7.67
N LYS A 51 13.17 -2.15 -6.88
CA LYS A 51 13.70 -0.79 -7.03
C LYS A 51 14.43 -0.59 -8.36
N HIS A 52 15.20 -1.58 -8.82
CA HIS A 52 15.89 -1.51 -10.11
C HIS A 52 14.91 -1.40 -11.28
N GLN A 53 13.80 -2.13 -11.23
CA GLN A 53 12.82 -2.14 -12.32
C GLN A 53 11.78 -1.03 -12.25
N THR A 54 11.41 -0.58 -11.04
CA THR A 54 10.35 0.42 -10.85
C THR A 54 10.89 1.80 -10.48
N GLY A 55 12.16 1.91 -10.10
CA GLY A 55 12.73 3.12 -9.51
C GLY A 55 12.25 3.42 -8.07
N VAL A 56 11.28 2.67 -7.54
CA VAL A 56 10.62 2.94 -6.26
C VAL A 56 11.06 1.95 -5.20
N CYS A 57 11.22 2.41 -3.96
CA CYS A 57 11.44 1.51 -2.83
C CYS A 57 10.19 0.66 -2.59
N MET A 58 10.34 -0.67 -2.60
CA MET A 58 9.22 -1.59 -2.43
C MET A 58 8.47 -1.38 -1.11
N GLY A 59 9.19 -1.07 -0.02
CA GLY A 59 8.56 -0.83 1.29
C GLY A 59 7.68 0.41 1.30
N GLU A 60 8.17 1.50 0.70
CA GLU A 60 7.40 2.74 0.56
C GLU A 60 6.17 2.51 -0.32
N TRP A 61 6.34 1.80 -1.44
CA TRP A 61 5.24 1.46 -2.34
C TRP A 61 4.18 0.59 -1.65
N LEU A 62 4.57 -0.47 -0.92
CA LEU A 62 3.62 -1.29 -0.17
C LEU A 62 2.89 -0.49 0.91
N ASN A 63 3.57 0.43 1.59
CA ASN A 63 2.95 1.32 2.56
C ASN A 63 1.94 2.27 1.89
N GLU A 64 2.28 2.81 0.71
CA GLU A 64 1.36 3.62 -0.08
C GLU A 64 0.10 2.82 -0.46
N GLN A 65 0.25 1.62 -1.01
CA GLN A 65 -0.88 0.76 -1.38
C GLN A 65 -1.77 0.44 -0.17
N ARG A 66 -1.16 0.18 0.99
CA ARG A 66 -1.86 -0.06 2.25
C ARG A 66 -2.69 1.15 2.69
N LEU A 67 -2.12 2.35 2.63
CA LEU A 67 -2.80 3.58 3.02
C LEU A 67 -3.91 3.96 2.02
N GLN A 68 -3.71 3.74 0.72
CA GLN A 68 -4.74 3.89 -0.30
C GLN A 68 -5.93 2.94 -0.06
N ARG A 69 -5.65 1.67 0.27
CA ARG A 69 -6.70 0.71 0.64
C ARG A 69 -7.48 1.18 1.88
N ALA A 70 -6.79 1.72 2.88
CA ALA A 70 -7.44 2.28 4.06
C ALA A 70 -8.34 3.47 3.72
N ALA A 71 -7.89 4.38 2.85
CA ALA A 71 -8.71 5.50 2.37
C ALA A 71 -9.97 5.03 1.63
N HIS A 72 -9.83 4.00 0.78
CA HIS A 72 -10.97 3.39 0.12
C HIS A 72 -11.94 2.75 1.12
N LEU A 73 -11.46 2.01 2.12
CA LEU A 73 -12.31 1.42 3.15
C LEU A 73 -12.99 2.48 4.02
N LEU A 74 -12.31 3.60 4.30
CA LEU A 74 -12.90 4.71 5.06
C LEU A 74 -14.10 5.32 4.34
N ALA A 75 -14.02 5.43 3.00
CA ALA A 75 -15.06 6.02 2.16
C ALA A 75 -16.19 5.05 1.76
N ASN A 76 -15.90 3.74 1.69
CA ASN A 76 -16.83 2.77 1.11
C ASN A 76 -17.31 1.69 2.10
N SER A 77 -17.05 1.86 3.40
CA SER A 77 -17.48 0.89 4.41
C SER A 77 -17.80 1.53 5.76
N TYR A 78 -18.62 0.83 6.55
CA TYR A 78 -18.96 1.22 7.92
C TYR A 78 -17.94 0.76 8.97
N MET A 79 -16.83 0.14 8.56
CA MET A 79 -15.80 -0.35 9.49
C MET A 79 -15.26 0.79 10.34
N SER A 80 -15.05 0.59 11.63
CA SER A 80 -14.39 1.57 12.49
C SER A 80 -12.94 1.82 12.05
N VAL A 81 -12.38 2.98 12.42
CA VAL A 81 -10.96 3.31 12.17
C VAL A 81 -10.03 2.23 12.73
N LYS A 82 -10.39 1.63 13.87
CA LYS A 82 -9.65 0.54 14.51
C LYS A 82 -9.70 -0.73 13.66
N GLU A 83 -10.88 -1.13 13.19
CA GLU A 83 -11.02 -2.31 12.31
C GLU A 83 -10.28 -2.13 10.98
N ILE A 84 -10.34 -0.94 10.38
CA ILE A 84 -9.59 -0.63 9.15
C ILE A 84 -8.09 -0.74 9.40
N ALA A 85 -7.58 -0.20 10.52
CA ALA A 85 -6.17 -0.31 10.87
C ALA A 85 -5.69 -1.77 10.89
N TYR A 86 -6.44 -2.66 11.55
CA TYR A 86 -6.13 -4.09 11.58
C TYR A 86 -6.28 -4.75 10.20
N ASN A 87 -7.35 -4.41 9.47
CA ASN A 87 -7.62 -4.97 8.14
C ASN A 87 -6.48 -4.66 7.15
N VAL A 88 -5.94 -3.44 7.22
CA VAL A 88 -4.80 -3.02 6.40
C VAL A 88 -3.45 -3.38 7.05
N GLY A 89 -3.45 -4.18 8.13
CA GLY A 89 -2.28 -4.86 8.69
C GLY A 89 -1.44 -4.05 9.70
N TYR A 90 -2.00 -3.03 10.33
CA TYR A 90 -1.36 -2.37 11.48
C TYR A 90 -1.72 -3.09 12.78
N GLU A 91 -0.73 -3.32 13.62
CA GLU A 91 -0.93 -3.92 14.96
C GLU A 91 -1.55 -2.93 15.95
N HIS A 92 -1.31 -1.64 15.76
CA HIS A 92 -1.82 -0.58 16.62
C HIS A 92 -2.49 0.51 15.79
N ALA A 93 -3.74 0.84 16.16
CA ALA A 93 -4.51 1.90 15.50
C ALA A 93 -3.83 3.28 15.58
N SER A 94 -3.08 3.55 16.66
CA SER A 94 -2.32 4.80 16.81
C SER A 94 -1.21 4.95 15.75
N SER A 95 -0.50 3.86 15.44
CA SER A 95 0.50 3.82 14.37
C SER A 95 -0.13 4.05 13.00
N PHE A 96 -1.30 3.45 12.76
CA PHE A 96 -2.08 3.68 11.55
C PHE A 96 -2.49 5.15 11.41
N VAL A 97 -3.09 5.74 12.44
CA VAL A 97 -3.56 7.14 12.41
C VAL A 97 -2.42 8.09 12.06
N ARG A 98 -1.26 7.95 12.72
CA ARG A 98 -0.07 8.77 12.44
C ARG A 98 0.42 8.61 11.00
N ALA A 99 0.46 7.38 10.49
CA ALA A 99 0.87 7.12 9.11
C ALA A 99 -0.12 7.69 8.08
N PHE A 100 -1.42 7.53 8.34
CA PHE A 100 -2.48 8.05 7.49
C PHE A 100 -2.49 9.58 7.46
N GLU A 101 -2.39 10.24 8.62
CA GLU A 101 -2.32 11.70 8.72
C GLU A 101 -1.11 12.28 7.99
N ARG A 102 0.06 11.64 8.11
CA ARG A 102 1.26 12.05 7.36
C ARG A 102 1.06 11.97 5.86
N ARG A 103 0.29 10.99 5.39
CA ARG A 103 0.07 10.75 3.96
C ARG A 103 -1.05 11.61 3.36
N PHE A 104 -2.18 11.74 4.06
CA PHE A 104 -3.39 12.41 3.56
C PHE A 104 -3.63 13.78 4.18
N THR A 105 -2.72 14.24 5.05
CA THR A 105 -2.78 15.53 5.77
C THR A 105 -4.03 15.70 6.65
N GLN A 106 -4.76 14.61 6.89
CA GLN A 106 -6.02 14.60 7.63
C GLN A 106 -6.18 13.29 8.41
N ALA A 107 -6.83 13.38 9.57
CA ALA A 107 -7.13 12.20 10.39
C ALA A 107 -8.13 11.26 9.69
N PRO A 108 -8.02 9.93 9.84
CA PRO A 108 -8.95 8.96 9.24
C PRO A 108 -10.43 9.28 9.48
N ALA A 109 -10.77 9.67 10.72
CA ALA A 109 -12.15 10.01 11.08
C ALA A 109 -12.67 11.27 10.38
N ARG A 110 -11.80 12.26 10.13
CA ARG A 110 -12.15 13.47 9.37
C ARG A 110 -12.27 13.16 7.88
N TYR A 111 -11.36 12.33 7.36
CA TYR A 111 -11.38 11.87 5.98
C TYR A 111 -12.71 11.21 5.61
N ARG A 112 -13.24 10.32 6.48
CA ARG A 112 -14.56 9.69 6.28
C ARG A 112 -15.72 10.71 6.17
N LYS A 113 -15.74 11.70 7.06
CA LYS A 113 -16.83 12.69 7.06
C LYS A 113 -16.88 13.54 5.78
N GLN A 114 -15.77 13.66 5.06
CA GLN A 114 -15.72 14.37 3.78
C GLN A 114 -16.25 13.52 2.62
N SER A 115 -16.06 12.20 2.66
CA SER A 115 -16.60 11.31 1.62
C SER A 115 -18.12 11.14 1.69
N ASP A 116 -18.76 11.38 2.83
CA ASP A 116 -20.22 11.27 2.99
C ASP A 116 -21.00 12.44 2.33
N TYR A 117 -20.32 13.44 1.78
CA TYR A 117 -20.93 14.65 1.18
C TYR A 117 -20.91 14.68 -0.36
N THR A 118 -20.50 13.60 -1.03
CA THR A 118 -20.54 13.48 -2.50
C THR A 118 -21.42 12.32 -2.92
#